data_AF-A0A3D8RTS9-F1
#
_entry.id   AF-A0A3D8RTS9-F1
#
_cell.length_a   1.000
_cell.length_b   1.000
_cell.length_c   1.000
_cell.angle_alpha   90.00
_cell.angle_beta   90.00
_cell.angle_gamma   90.00
#
_symmetry.space_group_name_H-M   'P 1'
#
loop_
_entity.id
_entity.type
_entity.pdbx_description
1 polymer ?
#
loop_
_entity_poly.entity_id
_entity_poly.type
_entity_poly.pdbx_seq_one_letter_code
_entity_poly.pdbx_strand_id
1 'polypeptide(L)'
;MRSSKPHLIGAVAAALLLIVLIFSHGSLPGGSVAYEGYEGIAKGVANNTLMHVMNETLGFQHIFVMALPERSDRRDAMSLQASFTGIKFKWIQGVKGESVPEKAVPPAWPIAADKKGVLGSWRGHMNIIQRMAKDNIQSALIMEDDADWDVMLKSQLLEFARGTRYLQAAQQDSVSPYGDDWDILWLGICKSKNDDGKDQQYYIINKDPTVVPAELRTATGRFPNVPPQILSDKYTRVIYEPSGGGCTYGYAVSLRGARALLYYQGLTAEGTTMDKALKRLCKERTFDTRCFAPYPALIGTHKPAGDTSRDSDREETTGAIREKAVTQNIVYSTRLNLENMVRQKAIESQYPEDTLFPSYNDSIEIPRGYGTMVSKEQFAMQDKLVS
;
A
#
# COMPACT_ATOMS: atom_id res chain seq x y z
N MET A 1 -70.59 52.01 20.22
CA MET A 1 -70.80 51.41 18.89
C MET A 1 -69.47 50.86 18.40
N ARG A 2 -69.46 49.56 18.12
CA ARG A 2 -68.35 48.73 17.64
C ARG A 2 -68.28 48.77 16.11
N SER A 3 -67.20 48.16 15.59
CA SER A 3 -67.09 47.51 14.28
C SER A 3 -66.39 48.35 13.20
N SER A 4 -65.46 47.83 12.39
CA SER A 4 -64.61 46.62 12.40
C SER A 4 -63.81 46.74 11.11
N LYS A 5 -62.48 46.60 11.13
CA LYS A 5 -61.68 46.45 9.91
C LYS A 5 -61.40 44.95 9.70
N PRO A 6 -62.01 44.27 8.70
CA PRO A 6 -61.94 42.82 8.59
C PRO A 6 -60.80 42.31 7.66
N HIS A 7 -59.85 43.17 7.25
CA HIS A 7 -58.86 42.77 6.23
C HIS A 7 -57.51 42.30 6.76
N LEU A 8 -57.19 42.53 8.05
CA LEU A 8 -55.91 42.07 8.63
C LEU A 8 -56.01 40.64 9.21
N ILE A 9 -57.20 40.23 9.67
CA ILE A 9 -57.43 38.88 10.19
C ILE A 9 -57.45 37.85 9.05
N GLY A 10 -57.97 38.21 7.87
CA GLY A 10 -58.01 37.32 6.70
C GLY A 10 -56.63 36.93 6.19
N ALA A 11 -55.67 37.87 6.18
CA ALA A 11 -54.31 37.61 5.71
C ALA A 11 -53.50 36.73 6.69
N VAL A 12 -53.67 36.95 8.00
CA VAL A 12 -53.02 36.13 9.04
C VAL A 12 -53.67 34.74 9.11
N ALA A 13 -54.99 34.64 8.96
CA ALA A 13 -55.69 33.36 8.91
C ALA A 13 -55.31 32.55 7.65
N ALA A 14 -55.17 33.19 6.48
CA ALA A 14 -54.73 32.52 5.25
C ALA A 14 -53.27 32.04 5.35
N ALA A 15 -52.37 32.82 5.96
CA ALA A 15 -50.98 32.41 6.18
C ALA A 15 -50.87 31.26 7.20
N LEU A 16 -51.66 31.30 8.28
CA LEU A 16 -51.73 30.19 9.25
C LEU A 16 -52.37 28.94 8.65
N LEU A 17 -53.39 29.06 7.78
CA LEU A 17 -53.96 27.92 7.06
C LEU A 17 -52.98 27.33 6.05
N LEU A 18 -52.15 28.15 5.39
CA LEU A 18 -51.09 27.65 4.51
C LEU A 18 -50.00 26.92 5.29
N ILE A 19 -49.60 27.43 6.46
CA ILE A 19 -48.66 26.76 7.35
C ILE A 19 -49.26 25.45 7.88
N VAL A 20 -50.52 25.46 8.34
CA VAL A 20 -51.21 24.25 8.82
C VAL A 20 -51.45 23.25 7.69
N LEU A 21 -51.70 23.67 6.44
CA LEU A 21 -51.81 22.76 5.30
C LEU A 21 -50.44 22.18 4.89
N ILE A 22 -49.37 22.96 4.96
CA ILE A 22 -47.99 22.46 4.78
C ILE A 22 -47.61 21.47 5.88
N PHE A 23 -48.06 21.67 7.13
CA PHE A 23 -47.79 20.76 8.25
C PHE A 23 -48.80 19.60 8.41
N SER A 24 -50.00 19.68 7.84
CA SER A 24 -51.02 18.61 7.90
C SER A 24 -51.05 17.70 6.68
N HIS A 25 -50.51 18.15 5.55
CA HIS A 25 -50.30 17.33 4.34
C HIS A 25 -48.81 17.07 4.07
N GLY A 26 -47.91 17.68 4.84
CA GLY A 26 -46.51 17.32 4.94
C GLY A 26 -46.31 16.15 5.90
N SER A 27 -46.99 15.03 5.66
CA SER A 27 -46.34 13.75 5.96
C SER A 27 -45.12 13.71 5.05
N LEU A 28 -43.98 14.18 5.57
CA LEU A 28 -42.70 13.80 5.02
C LEU A 28 -42.81 12.29 4.77
N PRO A 29 -42.54 11.78 3.57
CA PRO A 29 -42.31 10.37 3.45
C PRO A 29 -41.14 10.12 4.40
N GLY A 30 -41.45 9.58 5.56
CA GLY A 30 -40.55 8.77 6.35
C GLY A 30 -40.25 7.56 5.49
N GLY A 31 -39.52 7.80 4.40
CA GLY A 31 -38.60 6.83 3.87
C GLY A 31 -37.58 6.63 4.98
N SER A 32 -37.92 5.75 5.93
CA SER A 32 -37.02 4.62 6.10
C SER A 32 -36.70 4.15 4.69
N VAL A 33 -35.61 4.67 4.13
CA VAL A 33 -34.79 3.86 3.25
C VAL A 33 -34.46 2.69 4.17
N ALA A 34 -35.31 1.67 4.09
CA ALA A 34 -34.82 0.33 4.21
C ALA A 34 -33.64 0.32 3.24
N TYR A 35 -32.44 0.50 3.78
CA TYR A 35 -31.37 -0.33 3.28
C TYR A 35 -32.02 -1.70 3.24
N GLU A 36 -32.27 -2.23 2.04
CA GLU A 36 -32.29 -3.67 1.88
C GLU A 36 -30.97 -4.14 2.49
N GLY A 37 -30.98 -4.37 3.79
CA GLY A 37 -31.24 -5.70 4.23
C GLY A 37 -30.46 -6.67 3.37
N TYR A 38 -29.14 -6.62 3.52
CA TYR A 38 -28.37 -7.82 3.79
C TYR A 38 -28.90 -8.53 5.08
N GLU A 39 -30.22 -8.72 5.18
CA GLU A 39 -30.85 -9.70 6.05
C GLU A 39 -30.94 -10.98 5.22
N GLY A 40 -29.82 -11.68 5.13
CA GLY A 40 -29.80 -12.86 4.30
C GLY A 40 -28.45 -13.52 4.07
N ILE A 41 -27.42 -13.27 4.88
CA ILE A 41 -26.24 -14.17 4.89
C ILE A 41 -25.88 -14.48 6.35
N ALA A 42 -26.44 -15.60 6.80
CA ALA A 42 -25.92 -16.48 7.85
C ALA A 42 -25.32 -15.82 9.10
N LYS A 43 -26.17 -15.70 10.15
CA LYS A 43 -25.71 -16.01 11.51
C LYS A 43 -25.08 -17.42 11.48
N GLY A 44 -23.77 -17.52 11.29
CA GLY A 44 -23.06 -18.79 11.25
C GLY A 44 -21.77 -18.84 10.42
N VAL A 45 -21.46 -17.85 9.59
CA VAL A 45 -20.15 -17.76 8.92
C VAL A 45 -19.36 -16.67 9.63
N ALA A 46 -18.28 -17.03 10.33
CA ALA A 46 -17.32 -16.04 10.80
C ALA A 46 -16.94 -15.15 9.61
N ASN A 47 -17.21 -13.84 9.70
CA ASN A 47 -16.84 -12.90 8.65
C ASN A 47 -15.33 -13.00 8.48
N ASN A 48 -14.87 -13.71 7.45
CA ASN A 48 -13.46 -14.02 7.29
C ASN A 48 -12.78 -12.78 6.72
N THR A 49 -12.49 -11.80 7.60
CA THR A 49 -11.90 -10.51 7.23
C THR A 49 -10.59 -10.66 6.47
N LEU A 50 -9.88 -11.80 6.61
CA LEU A 50 -8.73 -12.14 5.76
C LEU A 50 -9.08 -12.13 4.27
N MET A 51 -10.27 -12.57 3.88
CA MET A 51 -10.67 -12.63 2.47
C MET A 51 -10.90 -11.26 1.86
N HIS A 52 -10.94 -10.18 2.66
CA HIS A 52 -11.00 -8.82 2.13
C HIS A 52 -9.78 -8.48 1.27
N VAL A 53 -8.64 -9.17 1.42
CA VAL A 53 -7.48 -9.01 0.50
C VAL A 53 -7.83 -9.34 -0.97
N MET A 54 -8.89 -10.12 -1.21
CA MET A 54 -9.32 -10.50 -2.56
C MET A 54 -10.17 -9.44 -3.25
N ASN A 55 -10.69 -8.45 -2.50
CA ASN A 55 -11.56 -7.42 -3.04
C ASN A 55 -10.78 -6.43 -3.97
N GLU A 56 -11.49 -5.52 -4.62
CA GLU A 56 -10.90 -4.55 -5.56
C GLU A 56 -9.92 -3.55 -4.93
N THR A 57 -9.95 -3.41 -3.61
CA THR A 57 -9.10 -2.49 -2.83
C THR A 57 -8.08 -3.22 -1.95
N LEU A 58 -7.93 -4.53 -2.12
CA LEU A 58 -7.00 -5.37 -1.35
C LEU A 58 -7.21 -5.27 0.17
N GLY A 59 -8.44 -4.98 0.61
CA GLY A 59 -8.78 -4.80 2.02
C GLY A 59 -8.43 -3.43 2.62
N PHE A 60 -7.95 -2.47 1.82
CA PHE A 60 -7.77 -1.08 2.23
C PHE A 60 -9.03 -0.25 1.93
N GLN A 61 -9.20 0.91 2.58
CA GLN A 61 -10.29 1.81 2.19
C GLN A 61 -10.05 2.37 0.79
N HIS A 62 -8.81 2.78 0.49
CA HIS A 62 -8.43 3.29 -0.83
C HIS A 62 -7.08 2.74 -1.29
N ILE A 63 -6.90 2.66 -2.60
CA ILE A 63 -5.59 2.53 -3.23
C ILE A 63 -5.33 3.84 -3.98
N PHE A 64 -4.18 4.46 -3.76
CA PHE A 64 -3.73 5.65 -4.46
C PHE A 64 -2.52 5.32 -5.31
N VAL A 65 -2.55 5.74 -6.58
CA VAL A 65 -1.37 5.70 -7.44
C VAL A 65 -0.95 7.13 -7.75
N MET A 66 0.31 7.44 -7.48
CA MET A 66 0.90 8.73 -7.75
C MET A 66 1.64 8.72 -9.08
N ALA A 67 1.20 9.55 -10.02
CA ALA A 67 1.82 9.73 -11.33
C ALA A 67 1.86 11.20 -11.71
N LEU A 68 2.92 11.64 -12.37
CA LEU A 68 2.90 12.95 -13.02
C LEU A 68 1.78 13.02 -14.08
N PRO A 69 1.09 14.16 -14.26
CA PRO A 69 0.03 14.30 -15.25
C PRO A 69 0.46 13.90 -16.68
N GLU A 70 1.70 14.24 -17.06
CA GLU A 70 2.26 14.02 -18.39
C GLU A 70 2.72 12.58 -18.67
N ARG A 71 2.82 11.71 -17.65
CA ARG A 71 3.24 10.31 -17.80
C ARG A 71 2.07 9.44 -18.26
N SER A 72 1.47 9.79 -19.39
CA SER A 72 0.36 9.02 -19.98
C SER A 72 0.78 7.58 -20.27
N ASP A 73 2.03 7.36 -20.69
CA ASP A 73 2.62 6.04 -20.89
C ASP A 73 2.52 5.15 -19.64
N ARG A 74 2.86 5.68 -18.46
CA ARG A 74 2.75 4.95 -17.19
C ARG A 74 1.30 4.78 -16.74
N ARG A 75 0.45 5.78 -17.00
CA ARG A 75 -0.98 5.72 -16.66
C ARG A 75 -1.72 4.67 -17.47
N ASP A 76 -1.41 4.51 -18.75
CA ASP A 76 -1.98 3.48 -19.62
C ASP A 76 -1.58 2.08 -19.12
N ALA A 77 -0.29 1.87 -18.87
CA ALA A 77 0.23 0.59 -18.36
C ALA A 77 -0.35 0.23 -16.97
N MET A 78 -0.39 1.19 -16.04
CA MET A 78 -0.97 1.01 -14.70
C MET A 78 -2.47 0.72 -14.75
N SER A 79 -3.21 1.36 -15.66
CA SER A 79 -4.66 1.10 -15.82
C SER A 79 -4.91 -0.30 -16.36
N LEU A 80 -4.12 -0.74 -17.35
CA LEU A 80 -4.26 -2.06 -17.95
C LEU A 80 -3.88 -3.18 -16.96
N GLN A 81 -2.75 -3.06 -16.25
CA GLN A 81 -2.34 -4.06 -15.23
C GLN A 81 -3.38 -4.20 -14.11
N ALA A 82 -3.97 -3.08 -13.67
CA ALA A 82 -4.99 -3.07 -12.64
C ALA A 82 -6.31 -3.72 -13.11
N SER A 83 -6.68 -3.51 -14.39
CA SER A 83 -7.86 -4.15 -14.96
C SER A 83 -7.75 -5.68 -15.01
N PHE A 84 -6.58 -6.22 -15.35
CA PHE A 84 -6.36 -7.68 -15.40
C PHE A 84 -6.29 -8.33 -14.02
N THR A 85 -5.79 -7.60 -13.02
CA THR A 85 -5.64 -8.11 -11.65
C THR A 85 -6.82 -7.76 -10.74
N GLY A 86 -7.84 -7.08 -11.28
CA GLY A 86 -9.05 -6.70 -10.55
C GLY A 86 -8.75 -5.78 -9.36
N ILE A 87 -7.89 -4.79 -9.58
CA ILE A 87 -7.47 -3.78 -8.59
C ILE A 87 -8.02 -2.42 -9.03
N LYS A 88 -8.63 -1.71 -8.08
CA LYS A 88 -9.18 -0.38 -8.31
C LYS A 88 -8.46 0.63 -7.45
N PHE A 89 -8.01 1.69 -8.10
CA PHE A 89 -7.23 2.74 -7.46
C PHE A 89 -7.72 4.11 -7.88
N LYS A 90 -7.24 5.13 -7.17
CA LYS A 90 -7.48 6.55 -7.43
C LYS A 90 -6.17 7.21 -7.83
N TRP A 91 -6.20 7.97 -8.90
CA TRP A 91 -5.05 8.79 -9.29
C TRP A 91 -4.84 9.93 -8.30
N ILE A 92 -3.59 10.15 -7.93
CA ILE A 92 -3.12 11.37 -7.28
C ILE A 92 -2.08 12.00 -8.20
N GLN A 93 -2.20 13.31 -8.42
CA GLN A 93 -1.26 14.04 -9.24
C GLN A 93 0.09 14.11 -8.53
N GLY A 94 1.12 13.59 -9.19
CA GLY A 94 2.51 13.83 -8.83
C GLY A 94 2.81 15.32 -8.89
N VAL A 95 3.83 15.73 -8.14
CA VAL A 95 4.24 17.13 -8.05
C VAL A 95 5.60 17.29 -8.69
N LYS A 96 5.76 18.30 -9.55
CA LYS A 96 7.08 18.70 -10.05
C LYS A 96 7.83 19.43 -8.95
N GLY A 97 9.08 19.07 -8.71
CA GLY A 97 9.89 19.73 -7.66
C GLY A 97 9.99 21.23 -7.83
N GLU A 98 10.07 21.70 -9.08
CA GLU A 98 10.11 23.11 -9.47
C GLU A 98 8.87 23.89 -9.03
N SER A 99 7.75 23.20 -8.86
CA SER A 99 6.47 23.82 -8.46
C SER A 99 6.31 23.93 -6.94
N VAL A 100 7.22 23.35 -6.15
CA VAL A 100 7.19 23.43 -4.68
C VAL A 100 7.81 24.75 -4.23
N PRO A 101 7.05 25.67 -3.60
CA PRO A 101 7.61 26.94 -3.12
C PRO A 101 8.70 26.70 -2.08
N GLU A 102 9.78 27.49 -2.12
CA GLU A 102 10.90 27.38 -1.16
C GLU A 102 10.42 27.47 0.30
N LYS A 103 9.45 28.34 0.58
CA LYS A 103 8.83 28.48 1.92
C LYS A 103 8.08 27.24 2.42
N ALA A 104 7.76 26.30 1.53
CA ALA A 104 7.09 25.05 1.87
C ALA A 104 8.08 23.87 2.01
N VAL A 105 9.36 24.08 1.72
CA VAL A 105 10.41 23.06 1.87
C VAL A 105 10.77 22.93 3.35
N PRO A 106 10.85 21.70 3.90
CA PRO A 106 11.24 21.51 5.29
C PRO A 106 12.63 22.12 5.60
N PRO A 107 12.85 22.70 6.79
CA PRO A 107 14.12 23.36 7.11
C PRO A 107 15.36 22.46 7.04
N ALA A 108 15.26 21.19 7.47
CA ALA A 108 16.37 20.24 7.37
C ALA A 108 16.43 19.50 6.01
N TRP A 109 15.66 19.95 5.01
CA TRP A 109 15.72 19.34 3.69
C TRP A 109 17.12 19.52 3.10
N PRO A 110 17.76 18.48 2.55
CA PRO A 110 19.10 18.58 2.00
C PRO A 110 19.08 19.24 0.60
N ILE A 111 18.64 20.51 0.52
CA ILE A 111 18.41 21.24 -0.74
C ILE A 111 19.63 21.22 -1.68
N ALA A 112 20.85 21.33 -1.13
CA ALA A 112 22.09 21.35 -1.92
C ALA A 112 22.45 19.98 -2.54
N ALA A 113 21.87 18.88 -2.04
CA ALA A 113 22.19 17.52 -2.48
C ALA A 113 21.01 16.83 -3.17
N ASP A 114 19.82 17.43 -3.17
CA ASP A 114 18.60 16.77 -3.60
C ASP A 114 18.16 17.20 -5.00
N LYS A 115 17.81 16.20 -5.82
CA LYS A 115 17.29 16.44 -7.17
C LYS A 115 15.84 16.91 -7.02
N LYS A 116 15.43 17.93 -7.79
CA LYS A 116 14.06 18.50 -7.71
C LYS A 116 12.97 17.44 -7.79
N GLY A 117 13.14 16.40 -8.60
CA GLY A 117 12.20 15.27 -8.68
C GLY A 117 11.97 14.54 -7.35
N VAL A 118 12.95 14.49 -6.46
CA VAL A 118 12.83 13.88 -5.12
C VAL A 118 11.93 14.73 -4.20
N LEU A 119 12.11 16.06 -4.20
CA LEU A 119 11.22 16.98 -3.48
C LEU A 119 9.78 16.88 -4.00
N GLY A 120 9.61 16.79 -5.32
CA GLY A 120 8.31 16.58 -5.97
C GLY A 120 7.64 15.27 -5.54
N SER A 121 8.39 14.16 -5.56
CA SER A 121 7.94 12.86 -5.07
C SER A 121 7.48 12.95 -3.61
N TRP A 122 8.30 13.49 -2.71
CA TRP A 122 7.92 13.68 -1.31
C TRP A 122 6.64 14.50 -1.15
N ARG A 123 6.53 15.62 -1.86
CA ARG A 123 5.36 16.49 -1.77
C ARG A 123 4.09 15.77 -2.25
N GLY A 124 4.20 14.98 -3.31
CA GLY A 124 3.11 14.13 -3.80
C GLY A 124 2.65 13.13 -2.73
N HIS A 125 3.56 12.39 -2.09
CA HIS A 125 3.20 11.52 -0.96
C HIS A 125 2.55 12.30 0.19
N MET A 126 3.11 13.44 0.58
CA MET A 126 2.55 14.27 1.65
C MET A 126 1.15 14.83 1.33
N ASN A 127 0.80 15.02 0.06
CA ASN A 127 -0.57 15.37 -0.34
C ASN A 127 -1.55 14.24 -0.08
N ILE A 128 -1.13 12.98 -0.31
CA ILE A 128 -1.94 11.80 0.01
C ILE A 128 -2.11 11.68 1.53
N ILE A 129 -1.02 11.81 2.29
CA ILE A 129 -1.08 11.75 3.76
C ILE A 129 -2.00 12.85 4.32
N GLN A 130 -1.88 14.09 3.81
CA GLN A 130 -2.75 15.20 4.19
C GLN A 130 -4.23 14.89 3.88
N ARG A 131 -4.52 14.37 2.68
CA ARG A 131 -5.87 13.94 2.27
C ARG A 131 -6.44 12.93 3.25
N MET A 132 -5.65 11.93 3.65
CA MET A 132 -6.12 10.90 4.58
C MET A 132 -6.52 11.49 5.93
N ALA A 133 -5.70 12.36 6.50
CA ALA A 133 -6.01 12.99 7.77
C ALA A 133 -7.22 13.93 7.68
N LYS A 134 -7.33 14.71 6.60
CA LYS A 134 -8.43 15.66 6.36
C LYS A 134 -9.77 14.95 6.17
N ASP A 135 -9.78 13.92 5.32
CA ASP A 135 -11.01 13.23 4.90
C ASP A 135 -11.31 12.00 5.78
N ASN A 136 -10.53 11.78 6.85
CA ASN A 136 -10.67 10.65 7.78
C ASN A 136 -10.62 9.27 7.08
N ILE A 137 -9.68 9.11 6.13
CA ILE A 137 -9.44 7.84 5.43
C ILE A 137 -8.64 6.92 6.36
N GLN A 138 -9.24 5.80 6.75
CA GLN A 138 -8.74 4.86 7.75
C GLN A 138 -7.50 4.08 7.30
N SER A 139 -7.44 3.70 6.02
CA SER A 139 -6.30 2.99 5.47
C SER A 139 -6.15 3.25 3.97
N ALA A 140 -4.91 3.37 3.51
CA ALA A 140 -4.66 3.42 2.08
C ALA A 140 -3.36 2.73 1.68
N LEU A 141 -3.39 1.97 0.58
CA LEU A 141 -2.19 1.54 -0.15
C LEU A 141 -1.78 2.66 -1.12
N ILE A 142 -0.52 3.09 -1.04
CA ILE A 142 0.06 4.11 -1.90
C ILE A 142 1.11 3.45 -2.79
N MET A 143 1.02 3.64 -4.10
CA MET A 143 1.96 3.10 -5.08
C MET A 143 2.53 4.21 -6.00
N GLU A 144 3.78 4.04 -6.40
CA GLU A 144 4.42 4.82 -7.47
C GLU A 144 3.91 4.34 -8.85
N ASP A 145 3.98 5.19 -9.88
CA ASP A 145 3.45 4.87 -11.21
C ASP A 145 4.32 3.91 -12.03
N ASP A 146 5.54 3.60 -11.58
CA ASP A 146 6.37 2.50 -12.05
C ASP A 146 6.26 1.24 -11.17
N ALA A 147 5.33 1.20 -10.22
CA ALA A 147 5.06 0.00 -9.44
C ALA A 147 4.48 -1.11 -10.32
N ASP A 148 4.97 -2.32 -10.09
CA ASP A 148 4.47 -3.56 -10.68
C ASP A 148 4.45 -4.66 -9.62
N TRP A 149 3.59 -5.64 -9.83
CA TRP A 149 3.32 -6.71 -8.89
C TRP A 149 3.17 -8.04 -9.61
N ASP A 150 3.27 -9.11 -8.82
CA ASP A 150 3.01 -10.45 -9.32
C ASP A 150 1.52 -10.59 -9.69
N VAL A 151 1.19 -11.29 -10.78
CA VAL A 151 -0.21 -11.58 -11.16
C VAL A 151 -1.00 -12.18 -9.97
N MET A 152 -0.29 -12.90 -9.10
CA MET A 152 -0.82 -13.52 -7.89
C MET A 152 -0.84 -12.62 -6.65
N LEU A 153 -0.76 -11.28 -6.79
CA LEU A 153 -0.65 -10.34 -5.65
C LEU A 153 -1.71 -10.58 -4.57
N LYS A 154 -2.96 -10.87 -4.93
CA LYS A 154 -4.03 -11.13 -3.95
C LYS A 154 -3.77 -12.39 -3.11
N SER A 155 -3.24 -13.45 -3.72
CA SER A 155 -2.81 -14.66 -3.01
C SER A 155 -1.60 -14.39 -2.12
N GLN A 156 -0.64 -13.59 -2.59
CA GLN A 156 0.51 -13.17 -1.77
C GLN A 156 0.04 -12.36 -0.56
N LEU A 157 -0.93 -11.46 -0.75
CA LEU A 157 -1.48 -10.63 0.31
C LEU A 157 -2.30 -11.43 1.32
N LEU A 158 -2.86 -12.58 0.95
CA LEU A 158 -3.51 -13.48 1.91
C LEU A 158 -2.52 -14.04 2.92
N GLU A 159 -1.35 -14.52 2.48
CA GLU A 159 -0.30 -14.94 3.40
C GLU A 159 0.34 -13.76 4.13
N PHE A 160 0.47 -12.60 3.46
CA PHE A 160 0.89 -11.37 4.12
C PHE A 160 -0.04 -10.97 5.28
N ALA A 161 -1.35 -11.04 5.08
CA ALA A 161 -2.37 -10.79 6.08
C ALA A 161 -2.30 -11.79 7.25
N ARG A 162 -2.10 -13.09 6.96
CA ARG A 162 -1.87 -14.10 8.01
C ARG A 162 -0.62 -13.80 8.84
N GLY A 163 0.48 -13.45 8.18
CA GLY A 163 1.73 -13.12 8.88
C GLY A 163 1.63 -11.86 9.71
N THR A 164 1.07 -10.78 9.17
CA THR A 164 0.88 -9.53 9.93
C THR A 164 -0.04 -9.74 11.14
N ARG A 165 -1.12 -10.51 11.02
CA ARG A 165 -1.97 -10.88 12.17
C ARG A 165 -1.22 -11.71 13.20
N TYR A 166 -0.38 -12.66 12.78
CA TYR A 166 0.47 -13.43 13.69
C TYR A 166 1.42 -12.51 14.48
N LEU A 167 2.15 -11.63 13.78
CA LEU A 167 3.10 -10.68 14.40
C LEU A 167 2.44 -9.67 15.35
N GLN A 168 1.14 -9.44 15.19
CA GLN A 168 0.35 -8.59 16.07
C GLN A 168 -0.30 -9.34 17.23
N ALA A 169 -0.29 -10.68 17.21
CA ALA A 169 -1.18 -11.51 18.02
C ALA A 169 -2.66 -11.05 17.87
N ALA A 170 -3.06 -10.73 16.64
CA ALA A 170 -4.36 -10.13 16.34
C ALA A 170 -5.52 -11.07 16.71
N GLN A 171 -6.60 -10.48 17.22
CA GLN A 171 -7.82 -11.19 17.56
C GLN A 171 -8.55 -11.67 16.30
N GLN A 172 -9.45 -12.64 16.45
CA GLN A 172 -10.19 -13.20 15.30
C GLN A 172 -11.15 -12.18 14.67
N ASP A 173 -11.67 -11.26 15.46
CA ASP A 173 -12.63 -10.22 15.09
C ASP A 173 -11.99 -8.96 14.49
N SER A 174 -10.70 -8.98 14.17
CA SER A 174 -10.04 -7.85 13.50
C SER A 174 -10.76 -7.40 12.24
N VAL A 175 -10.96 -6.08 12.14
CA VAL A 175 -11.73 -5.44 11.06
C VAL A 175 -10.90 -5.39 9.78
N SER A 176 -9.60 -5.12 9.91
CA SER A 176 -8.66 -5.15 8.80
C SER A 176 -8.12 -6.57 8.56
N PRO A 177 -7.98 -7.02 7.29
CA PRO A 177 -7.36 -8.30 6.98
C PRO A 177 -5.94 -8.41 7.55
N TYR A 178 -5.24 -7.29 7.65
CA TYR A 178 -3.85 -7.21 8.09
C TYR A 178 -3.71 -7.10 9.62
N GLY A 179 -4.77 -7.29 10.40
CA GLY A 179 -4.83 -6.90 11.80
C GLY A 179 -5.12 -5.40 11.95
N ASP A 180 -5.35 -4.94 13.18
CA ASP A 180 -5.79 -3.56 13.46
C ASP A 180 -4.69 -2.68 14.08
N ASP A 181 -3.55 -3.26 14.46
CA ASP A 181 -2.44 -2.58 15.11
C ASP A 181 -1.22 -2.48 14.20
N TRP A 182 -1.40 -1.79 13.08
CA TRP A 182 -0.34 -1.44 12.15
C TRP A 182 -0.45 0.03 11.72
N ASP A 183 0.71 0.64 11.42
CA ASP A 183 0.82 1.99 10.90
C ASP A 183 1.33 2.01 9.47
N ILE A 184 2.29 1.13 9.15
CA ILE A 184 2.85 0.99 7.81
C ILE A 184 2.94 -0.48 7.41
N LEU A 185 2.41 -0.83 6.24
CA LEU A 185 2.68 -2.11 5.58
C LEU A 185 3.56 -1.84 4.35
N TRP A 186 4.85 -2.15 4.44
CA TRP A 186 5.83 -1.75 3.43
C TRP A 186 6.00 -2.83 2.36
N LEU A 187 4.98 -2.98 1.50
CA LEU A 187 4.86 -4.05 0.51
C LEU A 187 5.92 -4.01 -0.60
N GLY A 188 6.37 -2.81 -0.96
CA GLY A 188 7.35 -2.54 -2.02
C GLY A 188 8.65 -1.93 -1.49
N ILE A 189 9.24 -2.61 -0.51
CA ILE A 189 10.50 -2.23 0.13
C ILE A 189 11.69 -2.82 -0.64
N CYS A 190 12.67 -2.01 -1.01
CA CYS A 190 13.83 -2.54 -1.77
C CYS A 190 14.95 -3.04 -0.85
N LYS A 191 15.04 -2.52 0.38
CA LYS A 191 16.05 -2.90 1.36
C LYS A 191 15.56 -2.57 2.76
N SER A 192 15.85 -3.43 3.73
CA SER A 192 15.41 -3.29 5.12
C SER A 192 16.17 -4.26 6.01
N LYS A 193 16.31 -3.90 7.28
CA LYS A 193 16.81 -4.81 8.33
C LYS A 193 15.74 -5.00 9.37
N ASN A 194 15.76 -6.11 10.10
CA ASN A 194 15.13 -6.24 11.42
C ASN A 194 16.04 -5.62 12.49
N ASP A 195 15.54 -5.55 13.73
CA ASP A 195 16.31 -5.16 14.92
C ASP A 195 16.84 -6.43 15.61
N ASP A 196 17.97 -6.95 15.14
CA ASP A 196 18.59 -8.19 15.66
C ASP A 196 19.19 -8.06 17.07
N GLY A 197 19.15 -6.86 17.67
CA GLY A 197 19.47 -6.66 19.09
C GLY A 197 18.40 -7.14 20.08
N LYS A 198 17.24 -7.60 19.58
CA LYS A 198 16.13 -8.12 20.38
C LYS A 198 15.49 -9.34 19.71
N ASP A 199 14.63 -10.02 20.46
CA ASP A 199 13.86 -11.15 19.95
C ASP A 199 12.94 -10.69 18.81
N GLN A 200 12.89 -11.49 17.75
CA GLN A 200 12.15 -11.21 16.53
C GLN A 200 11.11 -12.28 16.28
N GLN A 201 9.94 -11.86 15.83
CA GLN A 201 8.93 -12.74 15.27
C GLN A 201 9.01 -12.74 13.75
N TYR A 202 8.86 -13.92 13.17
CA TYR A 202 8.76 -14.12 11.74
C TYR A 202 7.53 -14.94 11.41
N TYR A 203 6.90 -14.63 10.28
CA TYR A 203 6.00 -15.56 9.61
C TYR A 203 6.67 -16.05 8.34
N ILE A 204 6.81 -17.36 8.20
CA ILE A 204 7.62 -18.01 7.17
C ILE A 204 6.70 -18.73 6.20
N ILE A 205 6.90 -18.49 4.92
CA ILE A 205 6.22 -19.13 3.81
C ILE A 205 7.29 -19.88 3.01
N ASN A 206 7.33 -21.20 3.16
CA ASN A 206 8.26 -22.06 2.44
C ASN A 206 7.69 -22.44 1.07
N LYS A 207 8.58 -22.63 0.08
CA LYS A 207 8.21 -23.04 -1.28
C LYS A 207 7.19 -22.10 -1.93
N ASP A 208 7.30 -20.80 -1.67
CA ASP A 208 6.48 -19.78 -2.31
C ASP A 208 6.90 -19.64 -3.80
N PRO A 209 6.05 -19.99 -4.77
CA PRO A 209 6.35 -19.97 -6.20
C PRO A 209 6.60 -18.56 -6.76
N THR A 210 6.31 -17.53 -5.97
CA THR A 210 6.47 -16.12 -6.35
C THR A 210 7.71 -15.48 -5.72
N VAL A 211 8.57 -16.27 -5.05
CA VAL A 211 9.83 -15.78 -4.49
C VAL A 211 10.92 -15.81 -5.56
N VAL A 212 11.46 -14.63 -5.85
CA VAL A 212 12.71 -14.52 -6.62
C VAL A 212 13.87 -15.02 -5.73
N PRO A 213 14.66 -15.99 -6.18
CA PRO A 213 15.83 -16.46 -5.44
C PRO A 213 16.84 -15.37 -5.13
N ALA A 214 17.61 -15.55 -4.05
CA ALA A 214 18.51 -14.52 -3.53
C ALA A 214 19.56 -14.06 -4.56
N GLU A 215 20.10 -15.00 -5.34
CA GLU A 215 21.12 -14.78 -6.37
C GLU A 215 20.62 -13.98 -7.58
N LEU A 216 19.31 -13.92 -7.81
CA LEU A 216 18.69 -13.16 -8.90
C LEU A 216 18.16 -11.80 -8.46
N ARG A 217 18.22 -11.49 -7.16
CA ARG A 217 17.70 -10.24 -6.62
C ARG A 217 18.60 -9.08 -7.03
N THR A 218 17.96 -8.02 -7.52
CA THR A 218 18.63 -6.79 -7.98
C THR A 218 18.86 -5.79 -6.86
N ALA A 219 18.12 -5.92 -5.76
CA ALA A 219 18.35 -5.12 -4.57
C ALA A 219 19.70 -5.47 -3.98
N THR A 220 20.51 -4.45 -3.67
CA THR A 220 21.79 -4.62 -2.98
C THR A 220 21.75 -3.89 -1.63
N GLY A 221 22.49 -4.41 -0.65
CA GLY A 221 22.70 -3.76 0.64
C GLY A 221 22.03 -4.45 1.82
N ARG A 222 21.03 -3.80 2.42
CA ARG A 222 20.49 -4.18 3.74
C ARG A 222 19.32 -5.15 3.59
N PHE A 223 19.45 -6.33 4.19
CA PHE A 223 18.43 -7.38 4.25
C PHE A 223 18.14 -7.75 5.71
N PRO A 224 16.95 -8.30 6.01
CA PRO A 224 16.71 -8.84 7.34
C PRO A 224 17.72 -9.95 7.62
N ASN A 225 18.27 -9.94 8.83
CA ASN A 225 19.01 -11.05 9.39
C ASN A 225 18.01 -12.16 9.69
N VAL A 226 17.97 -13.16 8.82
CA VAL A 226 17.13 -14.35 8.95
C VAL A 226 18.07 -15.54 9.12
N PRO A 227 18.06 -16.25 10.26
CA PRO A 227 19.00 -17.33 10.48
C PRO A 227 18.84 -18.44 9.45
N PRO A 228 19.92 -19.13 9.05
CA PRO A 228 19.85 -20.20 8.04
C PRO A 228 18.86 -21.31 8.39
N GLN A 229 18.64 -21.55 9.69
CA GLN A 229 17.67 -22.54 10.18
C GLN A 229 16.22 -22.16 9.82
N ILE A 230 15.95 -20.88 9.59
CA ILE A 230 14.67 -20.34 9.14
C ILE A 230 14.57 -20.35 7.61
N LEU A 231 15.66 -20.05 6.90
CA LEU A 231 15.74 -20.11 5.44
C LEU A 231 15.93 -21.55 4.94
N SER A 232 14.93 -22.38 5.23
CA SER A 232 14.96 -23.81 4.92
C SER A 232 14.90 -24.14 3.42
N ASP A 233 14.49 -23.20 2.57
CA ASP A 233 14.30 -23.39 1.13
C ASP A 233 14.69 -22.11 0.33
N LYS A 234 15.15 -22.28 -0.91
CA LYS A 234 15.51 -21.19 -1.86
C LYS A 234 14.33 -20.23 -2.12
N TYR A 235 13.11 -20.75 -2.06
CA TYR A 235 11.84 -20.06 -2.31
C TYR A 235 11.11 -19.75 -1.00
N THR A 236 11.86 -19.25 -0.01
CA THR A 236 11.29 -18.82 1.28
C THR A 236 10.96 -17.33 1.26
N ARG A 237 9.72 -16.98 1.61
CA ARG A 237 9.31 -15.61 1.96
C ARG A 237 9.14 -15.50 3.45
N VAL A 238 9.58 -14.39 4.02
CA VAL A 238 9.34 -14.06 5.42
C VAL A 238 8.56 -12.76 5.55
N ILE A 239 7.75 -12.64 6.60
CA ILE A 239 7.10 -11.40 7.02
C ILE A 239 7.60 -11.09 8.41
N TYR A 240 7.98 -9.83 8.63
CA TYR A 240 8.66 -9.41 9.84
C TYR A 240 8.42 -7.93 10.11
N GLU A 241 8.90 -7.45 11.26
CA GLU A 241 8.91 -6.05 11.63
C GLU A 241 10.23 -5.37 11.23
N PRO A 242 10.24 -4.47 10.23
CA PRO A 242 11.47 -3.82 9.77
C PRO A 242 11.91 -2.71 10.73
N SER A 243 13.19 -2.73 11.10
CA SER A 243 13.93 -1.63 11.72
C SER A 243 14.53 -0.72 10.64
N GLY A 244 13.62 -0.07 9.93
CA GLY A 244 13.92 0.83 8.82
C GLY A 244 13.99 0.15 7.44
N GLY A 245 14.19 0.95 6.41
CA GLY A 245 14.26 0.46 5.04
C GLY A 245 14.47 1.55 4.00
N GLY A 246 14.15 1.26 2.75
CA GLY A 246 14.19 2.20 1.65
C GLY A 246 13.28 1.81 0.49
N CYS A 247 13.13 2.75 -0.44
CA CYS A 247 12.20 2.72 -1.57
C CYS A 247 10.72 2.79 -1.17
N THR A 248 9.90 3.32 -2.07
CA THR A 248 8.48 3.61 -1.85
C THR A 248 7.60 3.06 -2.97
N TYR A 249 8.05 1.98 -3.64
CA TYR A 249 7.34 1.38 -4.78
C TYR A 249 5.87 1.09 -4.44
N GLY A 250 5.63 0.59 -3.22
CA GLY A 250 4.30 0.51 -2.64
C GLY A 250 4.35 0.38 -1.11
N TYR A 251 3.52 1.14 -0.40
CA TYR A 251 3.33 0.99 1.04
C TYR A 251 1.90 1.36 1.44
N ALA A 252 1.32 0.62 2.38
CA ALA A 252 0.07 1.02 3.00
C ALA A 252 0.34 1.82 4.27
N VAL A 253 -0.56 2.74 4.57
CA VAL A 253 -0.54 3.58 5.77
C VAL A 253 -1.92 3.59 6.42
N SER A 254 -1.95 3.48 7.75
CA SER A 254 -3.19 3.65 8.53
C SER A 254 -3.42 5.14 8.82
N LEU A 255 -4.63 5.53 9.23
CA LEU A 255 -4.89 6.92 9.61
C LEU A 255 -4.00 7.38 10.79
N ARG A 256 -3.68 6.48 11.72
CA ARG A 256 -2.75 6.73 12.83
C ARG A 256 -1.35 7.03 12.29
N GLY A 257 -0.83 6.16 11.41
CA GLY A 257 0.44 6.37 10.72
C GLY A 257 0.47 7.64 9.88
N ALA A 258 -0.63 7.99 9.20
CA ALA A 258 -0.75 9.20 8.40
C ALA A 258 -0.64 10.47 9.25
N ARG A 259 -1.30 10.50 10.41
CA ARG A 259 -1.20 11.60 11.37
C ARG A 259 0.23 11.74 11.93
N ALA A 260 0.87 10.62 12.25
CA ALA A 260 2.27 10.61 12.69
C ALA A 260 3.20 11.16 11.61
N LEU A 261 3.04 10.73 10.34
CA LEU A 261 3.80 11.27 9.20
C LEU A 261 3.57 12.77 9.00
N LEU A 262 2.34 13.26 9.11
CA LEU A 262 2.04 14.70 8.96
C LEU A 262 2.70 15.54 10.05
N TYR A 263 2.57 15.11 11.30
CA TYR A 263 3.24 15.79 12.40
C TYR A 263 4.75 15.79 12.16
N TYR A 264 5.31 14.61 11.88
CA TYR A 264 6.73 14.43 11.76
C TYR A 264 7.34 15.19 10.57
N GLN A 265 6.74 15.11 9.40
CA GLN A 265 7.25 15.72 8.16
C GLN A 265 6.82 17.16 7.94
N GLY A 266 5.69 17.58 8.53
CA GLY A 266 5.08 18.88 8.29
C GLY A 266 5.22 19.87 9.45
N LEU A 267 5.37 19.39 10.69
CA LEU A 267 5.37 20.24 11.89
C LEU A 267 6.68 20.21 12.68
N THR A 268 7.65 19.38 12.27
CA THR A 268 9.01 19.39 12.82
C THR A 268 10.02 19.90 11.81
N ALA A 269 11.23 20.20 12.26
CA ALA A 269 12.33 20.56 11.37
C ALA A 269 12.85 19.37 10.54
N GLU A 270 12.45 18.13 10.85
CA GLU A 270 13.11 16.90 10.38
C GLU A 270 12.53 16.30 9.08
N GLY A 271 11.79 17.11 8.31
CA GLY A 271 11.27 16.70 6.99
C GLY A 271 12.38 16.18 6.07
N THR A 272 12.11 15.07 5.38
CA THR A 272 13.09 14.35 4.56
C THR A 272 12.40 13.51 3.48
N THR A 273 13.16 12.83 2.63
CA THR A 273 12.61 11.97 1.57
C THR A 273 11.66 10.91 2.15
N MET A 274 10.59 10.56 1.42
CA MET A 274 9.51 9.72 1.99
C MET A 274 10.02 8.36 2.50
N ASP A 275 10.95 7.73 1.79
CA ASP A 275 11.60 6.49 2.23
C ASP A 275 12.36 6.64 3.56
N LYS A 276 13.05 7.77 3.77
CA LYS A 276 13.72 8.09 5.04
C LYS A 276 12.71 8.41 6.14
N ALA A 277 11.58 9.05 5.81
CA ALA A 277 10.50 9.31 6.75
C ALA A 277 9.87 8.01 7.25
N LEU A 278 9.53 7.08 6.34
CA LEU A 278 9.04 5.74 6.69
C LEU A 278 10.06 4.94 7.50
N LYS A 279 11.33 4.95 7.07
CA LYS A 279 12.44 4.31 7.80
C LYS A 279 12.49 4.79 9.25
N ARG A 280 12.40 6.10 9.45
CA ARG A 280 12.50 6.70 10.77
C ARG A 280 11.30 6.35 11.64
N LEU A 281 10.09 6.46 11.09
CA LEU A 281 8.86 6.07 11.75
C LEU A 281 8.93 4.62 12.26
N CYS A 282 9.32 3.69 11.39
CA CYS A 282 9.43 2.28 11.74
C CYS A 282 10.57 1.94 12.70
N LYS A 283 11.65 2.74 12.73
CA LYS A 283 12.81 2.50 13.59
C LYS A 283 12.67 3.12 14.98
N GLU A 284 12.36 4.40 15.04
CA GLU A 284 12.45 5.19 16.28
C GLU A 284 11.24 4.98 17.18
N ARG A 285 10.12 4.49 16.64
CA ARG A 285 8.87 4.22 17.37
C ARG A 285 8.41 5.38 18.26
N THR A 286 8.76 6.62 17.92
CA THR A 286 8.41 7.83 18.67
C THR A 286 6.90 8.01 18.87
N PHE A 287 6.10 7.38 18.01
CA PHE A 287 4.63 7.38 18.10
C PHE A 287 4.07 5.96 18.31
N ASP A 288 4.87 5.05 18.88
CA ASP A 288 4.56 3.61 19.03
C ASP A 288 4.12 2.95 17.71
N THR A 289 4.65 3.46 16.59
CA THR A 289 4.23 3.00 15.27
C THR A 289 4.69 1.58 15.00
N ARG A 290 3.79 0.77 14.44
CA ARG A 290 4.06 -0.60 14.04
C ARG A 290 4.18 -0.74 12.54
N CYS A 291 5.25 -1.39 12.11
CA CYS A 291 5.53 -1.60 10.70
C CYS A 291 5.67 -3.08 10.40
N PHE A 292 5.23 -3.50 9.22
CA PHE A 292 5.44 -4.86 8.73
C PHE A 292 5.88 -4.85 7.27
N ALA A 293 6.77 -5.76 6.93
CA ALA A 293 7.29 -5.89 5.57
C ALA A 293 7.48 -7.36 5.19
N PRO A 294 7.25 -7.71 3.91
CA PRO A 294 7.66 -8.98 3.36
C PRO A 294 9.14 -8.92 2.91
N TYR A 295 9.83 -10.05 2.95
CA TYR A 295 11.12 -10.25 2.30
C TYR A 295 11.15 -11.61 1.58
N PRO A 296 11.33 -11.63 0.24
CA PRO A 296 11.42 -10.47 -0.66
C PRO A 296 10.11 -9.66 -0.72
N ALA A 297 10.16 -8.49 -1.37
CA ALA A 297 9.00 -7.60 -1.53
C ALA A 297 7.89 -8.22 -2.39
N LEU A 298 6.67 -7.67 -2.29
CA LEU A 298 5.51 -8.04 -3.12
C LEU A 298 5.28 -7.06 -4.28
N ILE A 299 5.78 -5.83 -4.14
CA ILE A 299 5.70 -4.79 -5.16
C ILE A 299 7.12 -4.38 -5.55
N GLY A 300 7.40 -4.42 -6.84
CA GLY A 300 8.66 -4.01 -7.45
C GLY A 300 8.53 -2.74 -8.27
N THR A 301 9.64 -2.29 -8.85
CA THR A 301 9.65 -1.24 -9.88
C THR A 301 9.83 -1.89 -11.25
N HIS A 302 9.06 -1.42 -12.22
CA HIS A 302 9.14 -1.84 -13.61
C HIS A 302 9.92 -0.85 -14.45
N LYS A 303 10.85 -1.37 -15.25
CA LYS A 303 11.67 -0.62 -16.19
C LYS A 303 11.34 -1.06 -17.62
N PRO A 304 10.74 -0.19 -18.45
CA PRO A 304 10.33 -0.57 -19.80
C PRO A 304 11.54 -0.78 -20.71
N ALA A 305 11.33 -1.46 -21.84
CA ALA A 305 12.29 -1.50 -22.93
C ALA A 305 12.44 -0.11 -23.57
N GLY A 306 13.60 0.15 -24.18
CA GLY A 306 13.97 1.42 -24.77
C GLY A 306 14.87 2.26 -23.87
N ASP A 307 14.80 3.58 -24.03
CA ASP A 307 15.69 4.54 -23.37
C ASP A 307 15.54 4.52 -21.83
N THR A 308 16.66 4.32 -21.13
CA THR A 308 16.72 4.27 -19.66
C THR A 308 16.45 5.61 -18.97
N SER A 309 16.44 6.73 -19.69
CA SER A 309 15.95 8.02 -19.18
C SER A 309 14.48 7.98 -18.74
N ARG A 310 13.71 7.01 -19.23
CA ARG A 310 12.29 6.83 -18.90
C ARG A 310 12.06 6.11 -17.55
N ASP A 311 13.12 5.62 -16.93
CA ASP A 311 13.07 4.77 -15.73
C ASP A 311 12.58 5.50 -14.48
N SER A 312 12.87 6.79 -14.33
CA SER A 312 12.57 7.55 -13.12
C SER A 312 12.50 9.05 -13.41
N ASP A 313 11.47 9.71 -12.90
CA ASP A 313 11.36 11.18 -12.93
C ASP A 313 12.05 11.84 -11.71
N ARG A 314 12.70 11.04 -10.84
CA ARG A 314 13.45 11.53 -9.67
C ARG A 314 14.86 11.96 -10.02
N GLU A 315 15.44 11.35 -11.05
CA GLU A 315 16.84 11.50 -11.42
C GLU A 315 17.01 11.56 -12.93
N GLU A 316 17.85 12.47 -13.42
CA GLU A 316 18.30 12.43 -14.82
C GLU A 316 19.30 11.27 -14.98
N THR A 317 19.00 10.31 -15.86
CA THR A 317 19.90 9.22 -16.24
C THR A 317 20.37 9.39 -17.68
N THR A 318 21.62 9.02 -17.95
CA THR A 318 22.20 9.04 -19.30
C THR A 318 21.64 7.87 -20.10
N GLY A 319 20.80 8.16 -21.10
CA GLY A 319 19.99 7.21 -21.87
C GLY A 319 20.77 6.11 -22.60
N ALA A 320 20.90 4.95 -21.96
CA ALA A 320 21.23 3.72 -22.63
C ALA A 320 19.95 3.10 -23.21
N ILE A 321 20.09 2.23 -24.22
CA ILE A 321 18.95 1.47 -24.73
C ILE A 321 18.89 0.12 -24.01
N ARG A 322 17.77 -0.13 -23.34
CA ARG A 322 17.42 -1.43 -22.78
C ARG A 322 16.64 -2.25 -23.81
N GLU A 323 17.18 -3.39 -24.22
CA GLU A 323 16.52 -4.25 -25.21
C GLU A 323 15.21 -4.86 -24.70
N LYS A 324 15.18 -5.30 -23.43
CA LYS A 324 14.03 -5.98 -22.82
C LYS A 324 13.59 -5.30 -21.55
N ALA A 325 12.29 -5.11 -21.39
CA ALA A 325 11.73 -4.62 -20.15
C ALA A 325 12.01 -5.60 -19.00
N VAL A 326 12.09 -5.08 -17.77
CA VAL A 326 12.34 -5.89 -16.57
C VAL A 326 11.55 -5.32 -15.40
N THR A 327 11.00 -6.21 -14.56
CA THR A 327 10.46 -5.83 -13.26
C THR A 327 11.34 -6.40 -12.16
N GLN A 328 11.83 -5.53 -11.29
CA GLN A 328 12.75 -5.92 -10.24
C GLN A 328 12.07 -6.82 -9.20
N ASN A 329 12.67 -7.99 -8.94
CA ASN A 329 12.33 -8.88 -7.82
C ASN A 329 10.88 -9.40 -7.81
N ILE A 330 10.27 -9.58 -8.99
CA ILE A 330 8.95 -10.20 -9.17
C ILE A 330 9.09 -11.40 -10.10
N VAL A 331 8.42 -12.53 -9.81
CA VAL A 331 8.50 -13.72 -10.66
C VAL A 331 7.58 -13.58 -11.86
N TYR A 332 6.27 -13.49 -11.62
CA TYR A 332 5.25 -13.36 -12.67
C TYR A 332 4.80 -11.91 -12.77
N SER A 333 5.65 -11.05 -13.32
CA SER A 333 5.35 -9.63 -13.47
C SER A 333 4.05 -9.42 -14.27
N THR A 334 3.13 -8.64 -13.71
CA THR A 334 1.88 -8.29 -14.40
C THR A 334 2.20 -7.48 -15.65
N ARG A 335 3.08 -6.48 -15.56
CA ARG A 335 3.45 -5.65 -16.73
C ARG A 335 4.07 -6.45 -17.87
N LEU A 336 4.96 -7.37 -17.56
CA LEU A 336 5.62 -8.18 -18.59
C LEU A 336 4.67 -9.23 -19.19
N ASN A 337 3.63 -9.60 -18.47
CA ASN A 337 2.61 -10.54 -18.94
C ASN A 337 1.36 -9.87 -19.55
N LEU A 338 1.31 -8.54 -19.71
CA LEU A 338 0.13 -7.86 -20.27
C LEU A 338 -0.22 -8.36 -21.67
N GLU A 339 0.77 -8.59 -22.53
CA GLU A 339 0.53 -9.16 -23.85
C GLU A 339 -0.04 -10.59 -23.75
N ASN A 340 0.52 -11.42 -22.86
CA ASN A 340 0.03 -12.77 -22.63
C ASN A 340 -1.42 -12.75 -22.13
N MET A 341 -1.78 -11.85 -21.21
CA MET A 341 -3.16 -11.69 -20.72
C MET A 341 -4.13 -11.23 -21.81
N VAL A 342 -3.75 -10.23 -22.62
CA VAL A 342 -4.56 -9.77 -23.76
C VAL A 342 -4.82 -10.90 -24.76
N ARG A 343 -3.79 -11.72 -25.00
CA ARG A 343 -3.86 -12.87 -25.93
C ARG A 343 -4.37 -14.16 -25.30
N GLN A 344 -4.71 -14.15 -24.00
CA GLN A 344 -5.14 -15.33 -23.24
C GLN A 344 -4.13 -16.49 -23.32
N LYS A 345 -2.84 -16.17 -23.18
CA LYS A 345 -1.73 -17.13 -23.09
C LYS A 345 -1.34 -17.38 -21.63
N ALA A 346 -0.53 -18.41 -21.43
CA ALA A 346 0.11 -18.70 -20.15
C ALA A 346 0.83 -17.47 -19.59
N ILE A 347 0.79 -17.33 -18.27
CA ILE A 347 1.62 -16.37 -17.54
C ILE A 347 3.02 -16.94 -17.45
N GLU A 348 4.02 -16.15 -17.83
CA GLU A 348 5.42 -16.55 -17.89
C GLU A 348 6.23 -15.93 -16.75
N SER A 349 7.15 -16.71 -16.22
CA SER A 349 8.16 -16.27 -15.27
C SER A 349 9.23 -15.42 -15.96
N GLN A 350 9.71 -14.36 -15.31
CA GLN A 350 10.91 -13.65 -15.74
C GLN A 350 12.19 -14.52 -15.65
N TYR A 351 12.15 -15.59 -14.85
CA TYR A 351 13.29 -16.44 -14.52
C TYR A 351 12.92 -17.93 -14.70
N PRO A 352 12.62 -18.38 -15.93
CA PRO A 352 12.03 -19.71 -16.16
C PRO A 352 12.91 -20.87 -15.68
N GLU A 353 14.24 -20.70 -15.70
CA GLU A 353 15.20 -21.73 -15.25
C GLU A 353 15.38 -21.78 -13.71
N ASP A 354 14.93 -20.74 -13.00
CA ASP A 354 15.23 -20.50 -11.59
C ASP A 354 13.99 -20.33 -10.72
N THR A 355 12.81 -20.65 -11.25
CA THR A 355 11.53 -20.53 -10.55
C THR A 355 10.84 -21.88 -10.48
N LEU A 356 9.95 -22.05 -9.49
CA LEU A 356 9.25 -23.32 -9.30
C LEU A 356 8.38 -23.71 -10.50
N PHE A 357 7.84 -22.71 -11.22
CA PHE A 357 7.09 -22.91 -12.44
C PHE A 357 7.56 -21.91 -13.50
N PRO A 358 8.05 -22.36 -14.67
CA PRO A 358 8.47 -21.46 -15.73
C PRO A 358 7.29 -20.69 -16.34
N SER A 359 6.10 -21.28 -16.32
CA SER A 359 4.83 -20.66 -16.71
C SER A 359 3.64 -21.41 -16.13
N TYR A 360 2.45 -20.79 -16.15
CA TYR A 360 1.18 -21.43 -15.76
C TYR A 360 -0.02 -20.86 -16.52
N ASN A 361 -1.08 -21.66 -16.67
CA ASN A 361 -2.33 -21.24 -17.35
C ASN A 361 -3.47 -20.94 -16.38
N ASP A 362 -3.60 -21.72 -15.31
CA ASP A 362 -4.71 -21.62 -14.37
C ASP A 362 -4.28 -20.87 -13.10
N SER A 363 -4.01 -21.60 -12.02
CA SER A 363 -3.61 -21.04 -10.74
C SER A 363 -2.47 -21.84 -10.14
N ILE A 364 -1.54 -21.14 -9.51
CA ILE A 364 -0.59 -21.74 -8.58
C ILE A 364 -1.07 -21.45 -7.16
N GLU A 365 -0.89 -22.39 -6.23
CA GLU A 365 -1.18 -22.15 -4.81
C GLU A 365 0.09 -21.66 -4.11
N ILE A 366 -0.06 -20.62 -3.28
CA ILE A 366 1.01 -20.20 -2.36
C ILE A 366 0.82 -21.02 -1.07
N PRO A 367 1.82 -21.80 -0.64
CA PRO A 367 1.72 -22.60 0.57
C PRO A 367 1.40 -21.76 1.80
N ARG A 368 0.66 -22.34 2.75
CA ARG A 368 0.38 -21.67 4.02
C ARG A 368 1.64 -21.52 4.85
N GLY A 369 1.91 -20.31 5.34
CA GLY A 369 3.03 -20.05 6.23
C GLY A 369 2.75 -20.39 7.69
N TYR A 370 3.79 -20.29 8.51
CA TYR A 370 3.75 -20.51 9.95
C TYR A 370 4.59 -19.48 10.70
N GLY A 371 4.21 -19.21 11.95
CA GLY A 371 4.90 -18.28 12.82
C GLY A 371 6.07 -18.92 13.57
N THR A 372 7.14 -18.15 13.79
CA THR A 372 8.27 -18.54 14.63
C THR A 372 8.84 -17.33 15.39
N MET A 373 9.61 -17.64 16.44
CA MET A 373 10.43 -16.70 17.19
C MET A 373 11.91 -16.97 16.90
N VAL A 374 12.71 -15.90 16.82
CA VAL A 374 14.18 -15.96 16.82
C VAL A 374 14.68 -15.07 17.95
N SER A 375 15.42 -15.64 18.89
CA SER A 375 15.95 -14.87 20.02
C SER A 375 17.18 -14.05 19.62
N LYS A 376 17.46 -12.97 20.35
CA LYS A 376 18.67 -12.17 20.15
C LYS A 376 19.97 -12.97 20.27
N GLU A 377 19.99 -14.00 21.12
CA GLU A 377 21.14 -14.89 21.29
C GLU A 377 21.40 -15.72 20.03
N GLN A 378 20.35 -16.13 19.32
CA GLN A 378 20.49 -16.86 18.06
C GLN A 378 21.13 -15.99 16.97
N PHE A 379 20.79 -14.70 16.90
CA PHE A 379 21.48 -13.75 16.02
C PHE A 379 22.96 -13.58 16.40
N ALA A 380 23.25 -13.40 17.69
CA ALA A 380 24.62 -13.21 18.16
C ALA A 380 25.52 -14.44 17.93
N MET A 381 24.96 -15.66 17.99
CA MET A 381 25.69 -16.88 17.66
C MET A 381 26.03 -16.97 16.17
N GLN A 382 25.12 -16.52 15.30
CA GLN A 382 25.33 -16.49 13.85
C GLN A 382 26.45 -15.53 13.46
N ASP A 383 26.49 -14.33 14.03
CA ASP A 383 27.54 -13.34 13.72
C ASP A 383 28.94 -13.88 14.07
N LYS A 384 29.07 -14.67 15.14
CA LYS A 384 30.33 -15.33 15.54
C LYS A 384 30.76 -16.49 14.63
N LEU A 385 29.84 -17.09 13.89
CA LEU A 385 30.14 -18.18 12.95
C LEU A 385 30.57 -17.66 11.58
N VAL A 386 30.27 -16.39 11.29
CA VAL A 386 30.57 -15.73 10.01
C VAL A 386 31.76 -14.77 10.11
N SER A 387 32.18 -14.40 11.34
CA SER A 387 33.44 -13.71 11.65
C SER A 387 34.61 -14.68 11.75
#